data_AF-J1L4Y1-F1
#
_entry.id   AF-J1L4Y1-F1
#
_cell.length_a   1.000
_cell.length_b   1.000
_cell.length_c   1.000
_cell.angle_alpha   90.00
_cell.angle_beta   90.00
_cell.angle_gamma   90.00
#
_symmetry.space_group_name_H-M   'P 1'
#
loop_
_entity.id
_entity.type
_entity.pdbx_description
1 polymer ?
#
loop_
_entity_poly.entity_id
_entity_poly.type
_entity_poly.pdbx_seq_one_letter_code
_entity_poly.pdbx_strand_id
1 'polypeptide(L)'
;MKLFEETNIHREVIFILAVGLIMLVIGAVLFSVAAGALPYYRDGVYGLLLVMFGLQLQTIEKIPFGSVQRSGQLRIPGIIITLIGIVTCFIPGIFGDVPKFLVMIAFGAGGILLLLQMFFAHETSRFWKTPGGGVTAHLTVNCAAASVLEMLIAALIAVQIYLPALLSTELLAVAALLFGSALFYLAFVLQKVYSLHAEPGISTNTTGMSPGTVMGMQFGFYMLIFGCLLVPVYLGLLPYALSAMHGTLIVLLGVQALVSGVMMTFSFKRNWIFFLVGMVFVAVGAFAIIVPDTIVEFLVIFIGVFLIFAGLYLLSTLIRPKPKSEDPAKKLEGKDLLLVLVLLALALLIVIMMILLGVSMLIENLVPGIFIVIILVCFGLIQFALLYVQSIVERKHLLG
;
A
#
# COMPACT_ATOMS: atom_id res chain seq x y z
N MET A 1 22.89 -14.95 8.71
CA MET A 1 21.54 -14.47 8.36
C MET A 1 20.70 -15.70 8.03
N LYS A 2 19.78 -16.11 8.91
CA LYS A 2 18.94 -17.30 8.68
C LYS A 2 17.77 -16.90 7.78
N LEU A 3 17.77 -17.36 6.53
CA LEU A 3 16.81 -16.94 5.49
C LEU A 3 15.35 -17.36 5.77
N PHE A 4 15.13 -18.28 6.71
CA PHE A 4 13.82 -18.88 7.00
C PHE A 4 13.23 -18.52 8.38
N GLU A 5 13.91 -17.70 9.18
CA GLU A 5 13.36 -17.21 10.46
C GLU A 5 12.41 -16.04 10.22
N GLU A 6 11.38 -15.94 11.07
CA GLU A 6 10.42 -14.84 11.04
C GLU A 6 11.15 -13.53 11.31
N THR A 7 11.11 -12.63 10.34
CA THR A 7 11.65 -11.29 10.47
C THR A 7 10.80 -10.53 11.49
N ASN A 8 11.44 -9.98 12.52
CA ASN A 8 10.77 -9.19 13.56
C ASN A 8 10.84 -7.69 13.26
N ILE A 9 10.48 -7.31 12.03
CA ILE A 9 10.51 -5.91 11.57
C ILE A 9 9.19 -5.22 11.97
N HIS A 10 9.27 -4.04 12.56
CA HIS A 10 8.05 -3.29 12.91
C HIS A 10 7.34 -2.78 11.65
N ARG A 11 6.00 -2.79 11.64
CA ARG A 11 5.21 -2.43 10.43
C ARG A 11 5.47 -1.00 9.95
N GLU A 12 5.73 -0.07 10.87
CA GLU A 12 6.09 1.31 10.55
C GLU A 12 7.40 1.39 9.75
N VAL A 13 8.42 0.63 10.15
CA VAL A 13 9.71 0.51 9.43
C VAL A 13 9.48 0.02 8.00
N ILE A 14 8.57 -0.94 7.83
CA ILE A 14 8.26 -1.53 6.53
C ILE A 14 7.59 -0.50 5.59
N PHE A 15 6.65 0.29 6.09
CA PHE A 15 6.04 1.36 5.29
C PHE A 15 7.03 2.45 4.91
N ILE A 16 7.90 2.86 5.83
CA ILE A 16 8.97 3.84 5.57
C ILE A 16 9.89 3.30 4.48
N LEU A 17 10.25 2.01 4.54
CA LEU A 17 11.09 1.37 3.56
C LEU A 17 10.44 1.29 2.17
N ALA A 18 9.15 0.95 2.11
CA ALA A 18 8.40 0.90 0.86
C ALA A 18 8.33 2.29 0.19
N VAL A 19 8.03 3.35 0.96
CA VAL A 19 8.04 4.72 0.43
C VAL A 19 9.45 5.16 0.04
N GLY A 20 10.46 4.85 0.87
CA GLY A 20 11.86 5.10 0.54
C GLY A 20 12.26 4.45 -0.79
N LEU A 21 11.81 3.22 -1.03
CA LEU A 21 12.11 2.50 -2.27
C LEU A 21 11.43 3.15 -3.47
N ILE A 22 10.16 3.53 -3.34
CA ILE A 22 9.45 4.27 -4.39
C ILE A 22 10.20 5.56 -4.73
N MET A 23 10.66 6.31 -3.72
CA MET A 23 11.42 7.56 -3.94
C MET A 23 12.78 7.32 -4.58
N LEU A 24 13.48 6.24 -4.23
CA LEU A 24 14.71 5.84 -4.93
C LEU A 24 14.46 5.48 -6.39
N VAL A 25 13.39 4.73 -6.69
CA VAL A 25 13.02 4.39 -8.07
C VAL A 25 12.65 5.65 -8.85
N ILE A 26 11.84 6.55 -8.27
CA ILE A 26 11.51 7.85 -8.87
C ILE A 26 12.79 8.62 -9.20
N GLY A 27 13.68 8.78 -8.22
CA GLY A 27 14.93 9.51 -8.42
C GLY A 27 15.82 8.90 -9.51
N ALA A 28 15.99 7.57 -9.50
CA ALA A 28 16.81 6.87 -10.49
C ALA A 28 16.24 6.97 -11.92
N VAL A 29 14.92 6.82 -12.06
CA VAL A 29 14.24 6.94 -13.36
C VAL A 29 14.29 8.38 -13.86
N LEU A 30 14.09 9.37 -12.99
CA LEU A 30 14.11 10.78 -13.37
C LEU A 30 15.46 11.22 -13.96
N PHE A 31 16.59 10.62 -13.58
CA PHE A 31 17.88 10.85 -14.26
C PHE A 31 17.87 10.38 -15.72
N SER A 32 17.30 9.21 -15.98
CA SER A 32 17.18 8.68 -17.35
C SER A 32 16.19 9.50 -18.18
N VAL A 33 15.14 10.02 -17.55
CA VAL A 33 14.19 10.97 -18.16
C VAL A 33 14.86 12.30 -18.48
N ALA A 34 15.68 12.83 -17.57
CA ALA A 34 16.42 14.09 -17.80
C ALA A 34 17.40 13.98 -18.96
N ALA A 35 18.01 12.80 -19.16
CA ALA A 35 18.83 12.47 -20.32
C ALA A 35 18.02 12.25 -21.63
N GLY A 36 16.68 12.31 -21.57
CA GLY A 36 15.79 12.07 -22.72
C GLY A 36 15.66 10.60 -23.13
N ALA A 37 16.16 9.66 -22.33
CA ALA A 37 16.21 8.24 -22.69
C ALA A 37 14.90 7.49 -22.43
N LEU A 38 14.05 7.96 -21.50
CA LEU A 38 12.81 7.30 -21.10
C LEU A 38 11.61 8.27 -21.06
N PRO A 39 10.39 7.79 -21.39
CA PRO A 39 9.17 8.56 -21.20
C PRO A 39 8.85 8.71 -19.70
N TYR A 40 8.16 9.80 -19.35
CA TYR A 40 7.83 10.13 -17.96
C TYR A 40 6.33 10.36 -17.77
N TYR A 41 5.68 9.45 -17.05
CA TYR A 41 4.29 9.60 -16.68
C TYR A 41 4.13 10.31 -15.33
N ARG A 42 3.98 11.64 -15.40
CA ARG A 42 3.96 12.52 -14.24
C ARG A 42 2.78 12.26 -13.29
N ASP A 43 1.57 12.09 -13.81
CA ASP A 43 0.36 11.92 -12.99
C ASP A 43 0.41 10.59 -12.20
N GLY A 44 1.00 9.54 -12.78
CA GLY A 44 1.27 8.27 -12.10
C GLY A 44 2.12 8.43 -10.85
N VAL A 45 3.14 9.29 -10.88
CA VAL A 45 4.00 9.55 -9.71
C VAL A 45 3.20 10.15 -8.56
N TYR A 46 2.45 11.22 -8.81
CA TYR A 46 1.64 11.85 -7.76
C TYR A 46 0.53 10.93 -7.28
N GLY A 47 -0.12 10.21 -8.19
CA GLY A 47 -1.12 9.19 -7.85
C GLY A 47 -0.55 8.12 -6.91
N LEU A 48 0.61 7.56 -7.24
CA LEU A 48 1.30 6.55 -6.42
C LEU A 48 1.65 7.09 -5.02
N LEU A 49 2.19 8.31 -4.94
CA LEU A 49 2.51 8.93 -3.66
C LEU A 49 1.26 9.13 -2.79
N LEU A 50 0.13 9.54 -3.40
CA LEU A 50 -1.15 9.66 -2.68
C LEU A 50 -1.70 8.30 -2.23
N VAL A 51 -1.58 7.26 -3.06
CA VAL A 51 -1.97 5.89 -2.67
C VAL A 51 -1.17 5.44 -1.45
N MET A 52 0.16 5.62 -1.47
CA MET A 52 1.02 5.23 -0.36
C MET A 52 0.77 6.05 0.90
N PHE A 53 0.59 7.37 0.77
CA PHE A 53 0.29 8.25 1.89
C PHE A 53 -1.08 7.92 2.51
N GLY A 54 -2.10 7.73 1.67
CA GLY A 54 -3.43 7.32 2.12
C GLY A 54 -3.43 5.95 2.79
N LEU A 55 -2.63 5.00 2.30
CA LEU A 55 -2.44 3.69 2.92
C LEU A 55 -1.76 3.79 4.29
N GLN A 56 -0.71 4.62 4.41
CA GLN A 56 -0.05 4.91 5.69
C GLN A 56 -1.02 5.54 6.69
N LEU A 57 -1.84 6.51 6.27
CA LEU A 57 -2.86 7.12 7.14
C LEU A 57 -3.89 6.11 7.67
N GLN A 58 -4.21 5.08 6.89
CA GLN A 58 -5.16 4.04 7.28
C GLN A 58 -4.58 2.94 8.15
N THR A 59 -3.29 2.62 7.99
CA THR A 59 -2.63 1.47 8.63
C THR A 59 -1.87 1.84 9.89
N ILE A 60 -1.47 3.09 10.04
CA ILE A 60 -0.76 3.58 11.22
C ILE A 60 -1.77 3.89 12.34
N GLU A 61 -1.85 2.98 13.33
CA GLU A 61 -2.72 3.10 14.51
C GLU A 61 -2.22 4.12 15.53
N LYS A 62 -0.91 4.43 15.52
CA LYS A 62 -0.27 5.46 16.35
C LYS A 62 0.52 6.40 15.46
N ILE A 63 0.26 7.69 15.51
CA ILE A 63 1.20 8.67 14.92
C ILE A 63 2.54 8.44 15.63
N PRO A 64 3.66 8.28 14.92
CA PRO A 64 4.94 7.89 15.52
C PRO A 64 5.43 8.86 16.61
N PHE A 65 4.82 10.04 16.76
CA PHE A 65 5.22 11.08 17.70
C PHE A 65 4.04 11.84 18.35
N GLY A 66 3.03 11.13 18.87
CA GLY A 66 2.01 11.78 19.70
C GLY A 66 0.95 10.83 20.26
N SER A 67 0.70 10.90 21.57
CA SER A 67 -0.18 10.02 22.36
C SER A 67 -1.68 10.22 22.12
N VAL A 68 -2.10 10.56 20.90
CA VAL A 68 -3.53 10.67 20.57
C VAL A 68 -4.01 9.28 20.16
N GLN A 69 -4.62 8.56 21.10
CA GLN A 69 -5.44 7.37 20.80
C GLN A 69 -6.51 7.78 19.79
N ARG A 70 -6.36 7.33 18.54
CA ARG A 70 -7.15 7.84 17.41
C ARG A 70 -8.61 7.38 17.48
N SER A 71 -9.52 8.34 17.34
CA SER A 71 -10.93 8.08 17.02
C SER A 71 -11.05 7.58 15.56
N GLY A 72 -12.07 6.78 15.25
CA GLY A 72 -12.28 6.21 13.92
C GLY A 72 -12.44 7.22 12.76
N GLN A 73 -12.44 8.52 13.06
CA GLN A 73 -12.65 9.64 12.12
C GLN A 73 -11.46 9.88 11.18
N LEU A 74 -10.22 9.55 11.58
CA LEU A 74 -9.04 9.83 10.74
C LEU A 74 -8.79 8.79 9.61
N ARG A 75 -9.60 7.72 9.54
CA ARG A 75 -9.56 6.75 8.44
C ARG A 75 -10.19 7.28 7.15
N ILE A 76 -11.24 8.08 7.29
CA ILE A 76 -12.00 8.66 6.17
C ILE A 76 -11.09 9.47 5.23
N PRO A 77 -10.27 10.44 5.71
CA PRO A 77 -9.38 11.18 4.82
C PRO A 77 -8.34 10.29 4.14
N GLY A 78 -7.82 9.26 4.82
CA GLY A 78 -6.89 8.30 4.21
C GLY A 78 -7.52 7.51 3.06
N ILE A 79 -8.77 7.07 3.21
CA ILE A 79 -9.53 6.43 2.13
C ILE A 79 -9.71 7.41 0.96
N ILE A 80 -10.21 8.62 1.22
CA ILE A 80 -10.44 9.64 0.17
C ILE A 80 -9.17 9.92 -0.61
N ILE A 81 -8.05 10.15 0.07
CA ILE A 81 -6.75 10.42 -0.57
C ILE A 81 -6.30 9.22 -1.42
N THR A 82 -6.52 8.01 -0.94
CA THR A 82 -6.16 6.80 -1.70
C THR A 82 -7.02 6.67 -2.96
N LEU A 83 -8.34 6.94 -2.87
CA LEU A 83 -9.24 6.90 -4.03
C LEU A 83 -8.80 7.94 -5.08
N ILE A 84 -8.47 9.17 -4.65
CA ILE A 84 -7.93 10.21 -5.55
C ILE A 84 -6.63 9.73 -6.19
N GLY A 85 -5.73 9.11 -5.41
CA GLY A 85 -4.47 8.55 -5.89
C GLY A 85 -4.66 7.48 -6.97
N ILE A 86 -5.54 6.50 -6.73
CA ILE A 86 -5.85 5.43 -7.69
C ILE A 86 -6.41 6.01 -9.00
N VAL A 87 -7.40 6.90 -8.91
CA VAL A 87 -8.00 7.52 -10.10
C VAL A 87 -6.98 8.36 -10.86
N THR A 88 -6.10 9.10 -10.16
CA THR A 88 -5.01 9.88 -10.77
C THR A 88 -4.01 9.00 -11.49
N CYS A 89 -3.66 7.82 -10.94
CA CYS A 89 -2.79 6.88 -11.65
C CYS A 89 -3.42 6.43 -12.98
N PHE A 90 -4.73 6.19 -12.98
CA PHE A 90 -5.40 5.51 -14.10
C PHE A 90 -5.73 6.45 -15.25
N ILE A 91 -6.20 7.66 -14.94
CA ILE A 91 -6.69 8.60 -15.94
C ILE A 91 -5.80 9.83 -15.95
N PRO A 92 -4.96 10.01 -16.98
CA PRO A 92 -4.12 11.19 -17.10
C PRO A 92 -4.98 12.46 -17.16
N GLY A 93 -4.58 13.49 -16.40
CA GLY A 93 -5.17 14.82 -16.47
C GLY A 93 -6.58 15.01 -15.88
N ILE A 94 -7.26 13.96 -15.38
CA ILE A 94 -8.66 14.08 -14.90
C ILE A 94 -8.84 15.10 -13.76
N PHE A 95 -7.85 15.21 -12.88
CA PHE A 95 -7.87 16.12 -11.73
C PHE A 95 -6.96 17.35 -11.90
N GLY A 96 -6.35 17.54 -13.07
CA GLY A 96 -5.38 18.61 -13.30
C GLY A 96 -4.28 18.64 -12.23
N ASP A 97 -4.15 19.77 -11.52
CA ASP A 97 -3.11 19.98 -10.51
C ASP A 97 -3.51 19.54 -9.08
N VAL A 98 -4.75 19.11 -8.86
CA VAL A 98 -5.23 18.70 -7.52
C VAL A 98 -4.32 17.66 -6.87
N PRO A 99 -3.86 16.58 -7.55
CA PRO A 99 -2.96 15.60 -6.95
C PRO A 99 -1.62 16.21 -6.53
N LYS A 100 -1.10 17.17 -7.29
CA LYS A 100 0.15 17.88 -6.99
C LYS A 100 0.00 18.72 -5.72
N PHE A 101 -1.10 19.44 -5.59
CA PHE A 101 -1.41 20.20 -4.38
C PHE A 101 -1.57 19.28 -3.16
N LEU A 102 -2.25 18.14 -3.31
CA LEU A 102 -2.39 17.18 -2.20
C LEU A 102 -1.04 16.61 -1.77
N VAL A 103 -0.16 16.23 -2.71
CA VAL A 103 1.20 15.76 -2.38
C VAL A 103 2.03 16.88 -1.75
N MET A 104 1.96 18.10 -2.28
CA MET A 104 2.64 19.27 -1.73
C MET A 104 2.20 19.56 -0.28
N ILE A 105 0.89 19.49 0.00
CA ILE A 105 0.36 19.67 1.35
C ILE A 105 0.77 18.49 2.24
N ALA A 106 0.70 17.25 1.76
CA ALA A 106 1.05 16.07 2.53
C ALA A 106 2.54 16.10 2.96
N PHE A 107 3.45 16.37 2.03
CA PHE A 107 4.89 16.47 2.29
C PHE A 107 5.24 17.75 3.06
N GLY A 108 4.63 18.89 2.71
CA GLY A 108 4.90 20.16 3.37
C GLY A 108 4.39 20.21 4.81
N ALA A 109 3.10 19.93 5.02
CA ALA A 109 2.52 19.89 6.37
C ALA A 109 3.09 18.73 7.19
N GLY A 110 3.36 17.58 6.56
CA GLY A 110 4.04 16.44 7.20
C GLY A 110 5.42 16.82 7.74
N GLY A 111 6.27 17.40 6.88
CA GLY A 111 7.62 17.82 7.26
C GLY A 111 7.63 18.91 8.35
N ILE A 112 6.74 19.92 8.24
CA ILE A 112 6.61 20.96 9.26
C ILE A 112 6.14 20.37 10.60
N LEU A 113 5.15 19.49 10.57
CA LEU A 113 4.61 18.87 11.78
C LEU A 113 5.66 17.99 12.46
N LEU A 114 6.44 17.23 11.70
CA LEU A 114 7.55 16.42 12.22
C LEU A 114 8.64 17.31 12.86
N LEU A 115 9.01 18.42 12.22
CA LEU A 115 9.96 19.38 12.79
C LEU A 115 9.43 20.03 14.06
N LEU A 116 8.18 20.50 14.04
CA LEU A 116 7.55 21.16 15.19
C LEU A 116 7.42 20.19 16.36
N GLN A 117 7.07 18.93 16.10
CA GLN A 117 7.08 17.87 17.10
C GLN A 117 8.46 17.65 17.69
N MET A 118 9.54 17.67 16.90
CA MET A 118 10.91 17.57 17.43
C MET A 118 11.26 18.75 18.35
N PHE A 119 10.86 19.98 18.00
CA PHE A 119 11.09 21.15 18.84
C PHE A 119 10.27 21.12 20.15
N PHE A 120 9.00 20.72 20.10
CA PHE A 120 8.10 20.70 21.26
C PHE A 120 8.21 19.44 22.13
N ALA A 121 8.61 18.29 21.58
CA ALA A 121 8.81 17.05 22.34
C ALA A 121 9.96 17.14 23.36
N HIS A 122 10.81 18.16 23.25
CA HIS A 122 11.83 18.49 24.26
C HIS A 122 11.22 18.74 25.65
N GLU A 123 9.95 19.17 25.74
CA GLU A 123 9.26 19.38 27.03
C GLU A 123 8.59 18.10 27.57
N THR A 124 8.18 17.16 26.72
CA THR A 124 7.58 15.85 27.13
C THR A 124 8.64 14.74 27.28
N SER A 125 9.88 15.16 27.54
CA SER A 125 11.09 14.33 27.65
C SER A 125 11.13 13.50 28.95
N ARG A 126 10.14 12.63 29.19
CA ARG A 126 10.27 11.53 30.17
C ARG A 126 10.60 10.19 29.52
N PHE A 127 10.21 9.97 28.26
CA PHE A 127 10.56 8.77 27.48
C PHE A 127 11.98 8.82 26.86
N TRP A 128 12.53 10.03 26.67
CA TRP A 128 13.81 10.25 25.99
C TRP A 128 15.02 10.36 26.92
N LYS A 129 14.81 10.37 28.24
CA LYS A 129 15.86 10.63 29.26
C LYS A 129 16.53 9.36 29.81
N THR A 130 16.16 8.17 29.36
CA THR A 130 16.85 6.95 29.79
C THR A 130 18.17 6.78 29.00
N PRO A 131 19.31 6.49 29.64
CA PRO A 131 20.63 6.80 29.10
C PRO A 131 21.06 5.82 27.99
N GLY A 132 20.93 6.23 26.73
CA GLY A 132 21.44 5.54 25.54
C GLY A 132 22.03 6.54 24.53
N GLY A 133 23.01 7.34 24.99
CA GLY A 133 23.44 8.63 24.45
C GLY A 133 24.12 8.69 23.07
N GLY A 134 23.75 7.85 22.10
CA GLY A 134 24.24 7.98 20.72
C GLY A 134 23.21 7.63 19.66
N VAL A 135 22.44 6.55 19.86
CA VAL A 135 21.45 6.08 18.87
C VAL A 135 20.25 7.03 18.76
N THR A 136 19.84 7.65 19.87
CA THR A 136 18.74 8.63 19.90
C THR A 136 19.13 9.93 19.17
N ALA A 137 20.38 10.38 19.28
CA ALA A 137 20.88 11.54 18.55
C ALA A 137 20.87 11.30 17.03
N HIS A 138 21.32 10.12 16.58
CA HIS A 138 21.24 9.75 15.16
C HIS A 138 19.80 9.67 14.65
N LEU A 139 18.85 9.21 15.48
CA LEU A 139 17.44 9.18 15.12
C LEU A 139 16.87 10.61 14.93
N THR A 140 17.16 11.53 15.85
CA THR A 140 16.71 12.93 15.76
C THR A 140 17.30 13.64 14.53
N VAL A 141 18.60 13.46 14.27
CA VAL A 141 19.26 14.07 13.11
C VAL A 141 18.67 13.53 11.79
N ASN A 142 18.43 12.22 11.70
CA ASN A 142 17.82 11.62 10.51
C ASN A 142 16.38 12.05 10.29
N CYS A 143 15.60 12.14 11.38
CA CYS A 143 14.23 12.61 11.31
C CYS A 143 14.21 14.06 10.81
N ALA A 144 15.06 14.93 11.37
CA ALA A 144 15.20 16.31 10.90
C ALA A 144 15.63 16.39 9.43
N ALA A 145 16.59 15.58 9.00
CA ALA A 145 17.01 15.51 7.61
C ALA A 145 15.88 15.07 6.68
N ALA A 146 15.13 14.02 7.05
CA ALA A 146 13.98 13.55 6.28
C ALA A 146 12.90 14.64 6.19
N SER A 147 12.57 15.32 7.28
CA SER A 147 11.58 16.41 7.28
C SER A 147 12.01 17.61 6.43
N VAL A 148 13.28 18.00 6.47
CA VAL A 148 13.82 19.07 5.62
C VAL A 148 13.74 18.66 4.14
N LEU A 149 14.06 17.40 3.82
CA LEU A 149 13.95 16.88 2.45
C LEU A 149 12.48 16.80 1.98
N GLU A 150 11.53 16.44 2.85
CA GLU A 150 10.10 16.51 2.53
C GLU A 150 9.65 17.93 2.20
N MET A 151 10.06 18.90 3.03
CA MET A 151 9.78 20.32 2.77
C MET A 151 10.43 20.80 1.48
N LEU A 152 11.65 20.35 1.17
CA LEU A 152 12.33 20.66 -0.09
C LEU A 152 11.55 20.10 -1.29
N ILE A 153 11.12 18.84 -1.24
CA ILE A 153 10.30 18.22 -2.30
C ILE A 153 8.98 18.98 -2.47
N ALA A 154 8.31 19.34 -1.37
CA ALA A 154 7.10 20.15 -1.42
C ALA A 154 7.36 21.53 -2.07
N ALA A 155 8.46 22.20 -1.73
CA ALA A 155 8.85 23.47 -2.33
C ALA A 155 9.16 23.32 -3.83
N LEU A 156 9.84 22.25 -4.25
CA LEU A 156 10.09 21.96 -5.66
C LEU A 156 8.78 21.73 -6.44
N ILE A 157 7.83 21.01 -5.85
CA ILE A 157 6.50 20.83 -6.43
C ILE A 157 5.77 22.17 -6.53
N ALA A 158 5.84 23.02 -5.50
CA ALA A 158 5.25 24.36 -5.52
C ALA A 158 5.85 25.22 -6.65
N VAL A 159 7.18 25.26 -6.77
CA VAL A 159 7.86 25.98 -7.85
C VAL A 159 7.45 25.42 -9.22
N GLN A 160 7.29 24.10 -9.34
CA GLN A 160 6.82 23.48 -10.59
C GLN A 160 5.40 23.89 -10.97
N ILE A 161 4.52 24.16 -10.00
CA ILE A 161 3.14 24.63 -10.23
C ILE A 161 3.14 26.12 -10.63
N TYR A 162 3.87 26.96 -9.89
CA TYR A 162 3.81 28.42 -10.05
C TYR A 162 4.81 28.98 -11.10
N LEU A 163 5.97 28.35 -11.28
CA LEU A 163 7.04 28.76 -12.20
C LEU A 163 7.63 27.55 -12.93
N PRO A 164 6.91 26.98 -13.93
CA PRO A 164 7.36 25.77 -14.63
C PRO A 164 8.67 25.96 -15.42
N ALA A 165 9.04 27.20 -15.76
CA ALA A 165 10.21 27.52 -16.57
C ALA A 165 11.56 27.45 -15.81
N LEU A 166 11.55 27.46 -14.47
CA LEU A 166 12.77 27.53 -13.66
C LEU A 166 13.28 26.16 -13.16
N LEU A 167 12.53 25.07 -13.37
CA LEU A 167 12.81 23.81 -12.67
C LEU A 167 13.50 22.79 -13.57
N SER A 168 14.67 22.32 -13.13
CA SER A 168 15.35 21.18 -13.75
C SER A 168 14.81 19.86 -13.19
N THR A 169 14.47 18.93 -14.08
CA THR A 169 14.07 17.55 -13.73
C THR A 169 15.15 16.85 -12.89
N GLU A 170 16.42 17.19 -13.12
CA GLU A 170 17.57 16.69 -12.37
C GLU A 170 17.52 17.04 -10.88
N LEU A 171 17.09 18.26 -10.52
CA LEU A 171 17.02 18.66 -9.12
C LEU A 171 15.97 17.85 -8.36
N LEU A 172 14.83 17.56 -8.99
CA LEU A 172 13.81 16.68 -8.43
C LEU A 172 14.32 15.24 -8.29
N ALA A 173 15.10 14.76 -9.27
CA ALA A 173 15.73 13.44 -9.23
C ALA A 173 16.69 13.31 -8.03
N VAL A 174 17.57 14.29 -7.84
CA VAL A 174 18.51 14.35 -6.71
C VAL A 174 17.77 14.41 -5.38
N ALA A 175 16.77 15.29 -5.26
CA ALA A 175 15.98 15.42 -4.04
C ALA A 175 15.25 14.11 -3.70
N ALA A 176 14.66 13.43 -4.69
CA ALA A 176 14.00 12.15 -4.51
C ALA A 176 14.97 11.03 -4.08
N LEU A 177 16.17 10.96 -4.68
CA LEU A 177 17.20 9.99 -4.27
C LEU A 177 17.70 10.23 -2.85
N LEU A 178 17.98 11.49 -2.50
CA LEU A 178 18.43 11.86 -1.15
C LEU A 178 17.35 11.54 -0.12
N PHE A 179 16.10 11.85 -0.42
CA PHE A 179 14.98 11.54 0.45
C PHE A 179 14.76 10.03 0.61
N GLY A 180 14.76 9.27 -0.48
CA GLY A 180 14.68 7.81 -0.43
C GLY A 180 15.81 7.21 0.41
N SER A 181 17.04 7.67 0.22
CA SER A 181 18.21 7.24 1.01
C SER A 181 18.07 7.58 2.50
N ALA A 182 17.56 8.78 2.81
CA ALA A 182 17.29 9.22 4.18
C ALA A 182 16.22 8.34 4.85
N LEU A 183 15.15 7.96 4.13
CA LEU A 183 14.12 7.05 4.64
C LEU A 183 14.66 5.63 4.90
N PHE A 184 15.53 5.10 4.03
CA PHE A 184 16.21 3.82 4.28
C PHE A 184 17.07 3.87 5.54
N TYR A 185 17.85 4.94 5.70
CA TYR A 185 18.69 5.12 6.88
C TYR A 185 17.84 5.29 8.15
N LEU A 186 16.74 6.05 8.07
CA LEU A 186 15.78 6.20 9.16
C LEU A 186 15.14 4.86 9.53
N ALA A 187 14.70 4.06 8.56
CA ALA A 187 14.15 2.72 8.78
C ALA A 187 15.15 1.81 9.50
N PHE A 188 16.43 1.85 9.12
CA PHE A 188 17.48 1.06 9.77
C PHE A 188 17.71 1.49 11.22
N VAL A 189 17.83 2.79 11.49
CA VAL A 189 18.01 3.31 12.86
C VAL A 189 16.79 3.01 13.72
N LEU A 190 15.58 3.18 13.19
CA LEU A 190 14.34 2.92 13.90
C LEU A 190 14.18 1.43 14.25
N GLN A 191 14.49 0.53 13.31
CA GLN A 191 14.50 -0.92 13.59
C GLN A 191 15.51 -1.28 14.69
N LYS A 192 16.68 -0.64 14.70
CA LYS A 192 17.69 -0.85 15.75
C LYS A 192 17.16 -0.38 17.12
N VAL A 193 16.50 0.78 17.18
CA VAL A 193 15.90 1.30 18.41
C VAL A 193 14.82 0.36 18.94
N TYR A 194 13.90 -0.11 18.09
CA TYR A 194 12.87 -1.08 18.49
C TYR A 194 13.43 -2.42 18.93
N SER A 195 14.52 -2.89 18.31
CA SER A 195 15.17 -4.14 18.74
C SER A 195 15.85 -4.02 20.11
N LEU A 196 16.29 -2.82 20.50
CA LEU A 196 16.97 -2.54 21.76
C LEU A 196 15.97 -2.22 22.89
N HIS A 197 14.85 -1.57 22.54
CA HIS A 197 13.76 -1.23 23.45
C HIS A 197 12.55 -2.10 23.10
N ALA A 198 12.62 -3.38 23.45
CA ALA A 198 11.46 -4.25 23.41
C ALA A 198 10.46 -3.79 24.49
N GLU A 199 9.64 -2.79 24.18
CA GLU A 199 8.52 -2.44 25.06
C GLU A 199 7.58 -3.65 25.15
N PRO A 200 7.11 -4.00 26.37
CA PRO A 200 6.09 -5.03 26.53
C PRO A 200 4.85 -4.60 25.75
N GLY A 201 4.42 -5.46 24.82
CA GLY A 201 3.28 -5.22 23.95
C GLY A 201 2.08 -4.72 24.75
N ILE A 202 1.74 -3.45 24.55
CA ILE A 202 0.51 -2.88 25.08
C ILE A 202 -0.64 -3.70 24.47
N SER A 203 -1.51 -4.17 25.36
CA SER A 203 -2.62 -5.08 25.16
C SER A 203 -3.33 -4.97 23.80
N THR A 204 -3.57 -6.14 23.21
CA THR A 204 -4.28 -6.40 21.94
C THR A 204 -5.79 -6.10 21.97
N ASN A 205 -6.25 -5.18 22.80
CA ASN A 205 -7.67 -4.80 22.92
C ASN A 205 -7.95 -3.38 22.43
N THR A 206 -7.28 -2.97 21.36
CA THR A 206 -7.64 -1.74 20.63
C THR A 206 -8.46 -2.06 19.40
N THR A 207 -9.61 -1.40 19.31
CA THR A 207 -10.69 -1.48 18.33
C THR A 207 -10.29 -1.03 16.91
N GLY A 208 -9.06 -1.33 16.48
CA GLY A 208 -8.54 -1.11 15.14
C GLY A 208 -8.93 -2.25 14.19
N MET A 209 -9.07 -1.96 12.90
CA MET A 209 -9.23 -3.02 11.90
C MET A 209 -7.89 -3.70 11.68
N SER A 210 -7.87 -5.03 11.51
CA SER A 210 -6.61 -5.73 11.24
C SER A 210 -5.91 -5.12 10.01
N PRO A 211 -4.57 -5.05 9.99
CA PRO A 211 -3.83 -4.56 8.82
C PRO A 211 -4.19 -5.32 7.53
N GLY A 212 -4.49 -6.62 7.65
CA GLY A 212 -5.00 -7.43 6.54
C GLY A 212 -6.37 -6.95 6.05
N THR A 213 -7.27 -6.52 6.93
CA THR A 213 -8.57 -5.94 6.57
C THR A 213 -8.42 -4.63 5.82
N VAL A 214 -7.58 -3.70 6.31
CA VAL A 214 -7.32 -2.41 5.63
C VAL A 214 -6.76 -2.66 4.24
N MET A 215 -5.81 -3.57 4.12
CA MET A 215 -5.22 -3.95 2.86
C MET A 215 -6.19 -4.66 1.92
N GLY A 216 -7.06 -5.53 2.43
CA GLY A 216 -8.14 -6.15 1.66
C GLY A 216 -9.15 -5.12 1.15
N MET A 217 -9.48 -4.10 1.95
CA MET A 217 -10.33 -2.98 1.52
C MET A 217 -9.70 -2.20 0.37
N GLN A 218 -8.38 -1.98 0.43
CA GLN A 218 -7.66 -1.29 -0.63
C GLN A 218 -7.70 -2.03 -1.97
N PHE A 219 -7.60 -3.35 -1.95
CA PHE A 219 -7.81 -4.16 -3.16
C PHE A 219 -9.26 -4.10 -3.64
N GLY A 220 -10.23 -4.11 -2.74
CA GLY A 220 -11.64 -3.91 -3.07
C GLY A 220 -11.88 -2.56 -3.76
N PHE A 221 -11.33 -1.47 -3.22
CA PHE A 221 -11.43 -0.14 -3.81
C PHE A 221 -10.73 -0.06 -5.16
N TYR A 222 -9.53 -0.63 -5.28
CA TYR A 222 -8.79 -0.71 -6.54
C TYR A 222 -9.63 -1.40 -7.61
N MET A 223 -10.17 -2.60 -7.33
CA MET A 223 -10.96 -3.36 -8.30
C MET A 223 -12.27 -2.65 -8.67
N LEU A 224 -12.95 -2.04 -7.69
CA LEU A 224 -14.18 -1.29 -7.92
C LEU A 224 -13.95 -0.05 -8.79
N ILE A 225 -12.95 0.77 -8.45
CA ILE A 225 -12.59 1.96 -9.23
C ILE A 225 -12.17 1.54 -10.63
N PHE A 226 -11.32 0.52 -10.74
CA PHE A 226 -10.84 0.05 -12.02
C PHE A 226 -11.99 -0.40 -12.93
N GLY A 227 -12.91 -1.21 -12.41
CA GLY A 227 -14.11 -1.61 -13.13
C GLY A 227 -14.97 -0.42 -13.56
N CYS A 228 -15.29 0.49 -12.64
CA CYS A 228 -16.12 1.67 -12.95
C CYS A 228 -15.49 2.58 -14.00
N LEU A 229 -14.18 2.82 -13.94
CA LEU A 229 -13.46 3.67 -14.89
C LEU A 229 -13.27 3.01 -16.25
N LEU A 230 -13.31 1.68 -16.32
CA LEU A 230 -13.20 0.95 -17.59
C LEU A 230 -14.42 1.20 -18.52
N VAL A 231 -15.60 1.50 -17.96
CA VAL A 231 -16.81 1.80 -18.74
C VAL A 231 -16.62 3.01 -19.68
N PRO A 232 -16.29 4.22 -19.18
CA PRO A 232 -16.08 5.37 -20.06
C PRO A 232 -14.86 5.21 -20.96
N VAL A 233 -13.85 4.43 -20.53
CA VAL A 233 -12.69 4.09 -21.36
C VAL A 233 -13.11 3.28 -22.59
N TYR A 234 -13.94 2.24 -22.42
CA TYR A 234 -14.45 1.46 -23.56
C TYR A 234 -15.40 2.23 -24.46
N LEU A 235 -16.08 3.26 -23.93
CA LEU A 235 -16.87 4.19 -24.73
C LEU A 235 -16.01 5.22 -25.49
N GLY A 236 -14.68 5.21 -25.31
CA GLY A 236 -13.77 6.17 -25.93
C GLY A 236 -13.83 7.58 -25.32
N LEU A 237 -14.46 7.73 -24.15
CA LEU A 237 -14.67 9.03 -23.50
C LEU A 237 -13.46 9.49 -22.68
N LEU A 238 -12.63 8.57 -22.21
CA LEU A 238 -11.50 8.87 -21.33
C LEU A 238 -10.21 8.16 -21.77
N PRO A 239 -9.06 8.86 -21.75
CA PRO A 239 -7.75 8.22 -21.90
C PRO A 239 -7.43 7.37 -20.66
N TYR A 240 -6.57 6.36 -20.83
CA TYR A 240 -6.18 5.50 -19.71
C TYR A 240 -4.71 5.08 -19.80
N ALA A 241 -4.08 4.92 -18.63
CA ALA A 241 -2.69 4.47 -18.50
C ALA A 241 -2.64 3.01 -18.02
N LEU A 242 -2.61 2.06 -18.96
CA LEU A 242 -2.58 0.62 -18.68
C LEU A 242 -1.40 0.22 -17.77
N SER A 243 -0.24 0.83 -18.02
CA SER A 243 1.00 0.64 -17.24
C SER A 243 0.84 1.00 -15.77
N ALA A 244 0.24 2.17 -15.50
CA ALA A 244 0.09 2.67 -14.14
C ALA A 244 -0.98 1.90 -13.35
N MET A 245 -2.00 1.38 -14.02
CA MET A 245 -2.98 0.48 -13.40
C MET A 245 -2.31 -0.77 -12.86
N HIS A 246 -1.72 -1.56 -13.75
CA HIS A 246 -1.07 -2.82 -13.37
C HIS A 246 0.11 -2.59 -12.42
N GLY A 247 0.87 -1.51 -12.60
CA GLY A 247 1.92 -1.09 -11.68
C GLY A 247 1.40 -0.78 -10.28
N THR A 248 0.28 -0.07 -10.16
CA THR A 248 -0.35 0.24 -8.86
C THR A 248 -0.81 -1.04 -8.16
N LEU A 249 -1.41 -1.98 -8.88
CA LEU A 249 -1.79 -3.28 -8.32
C LEU A 249 -0.56 -4.04 -7.77
N ILE A 250 0.54 -4.03 -8.51
CA ILE A 250 1.78 -4.71 -8.13
C ILE A 250 2.44 -4.04 -6.92
N VAL A 251 2.44 -2.70 -6.84
CA VAL A 251 2.85 -2.00 -5.62
C VAL A 251 1.97 -2.41 -4.45
N LEU A 252 0.64 -2.40 -4.61
CA LEU A 252 -0.28 -2.78 -3.54
C LEU A 252 -0.03 -4.23 -3.08
N LEU A 253 0.24 -5.17 -3.99
CA LEU A 253 0.61 -6.55 -3.66
C LEU A 253 1.94 -6.63 -2.90
N GLY A 254 2.94 -5.86 -3.34
CA GLY A 254 4.25 -5.79 -2.68
C GLY A 254 4.14 -5.24 -1.26
N VAL A 255 3.42 -4.14 -1.08
CA VAL A 255 3.19 -3.53 0.25
C VAL A 255 2.37 -4.47 1.14
N GLN A 256 1.38 -5.16 0.58
CA GLN A 256 0.61 -6.18 1.29
C GLN A 256 1.48 -7.30 1.86
N ALA A 257 2.34 -7.86 1.01
CA ALA A 257 3.31 -8.87 1.39
C ALA A 257 4.20 -8.41 2.54
N LEU A 258 4.69 -7.17 2.43
CA LEU A 258 5.61 -6.57 3.36
C LEU A 258 4.97 -6.35 4.74
N VAL A 259 3.74 -5.82 4.80
CA VAL A 259 3.14 -5.34 6.06
C VAL A 259 2.26 -6.40 6.74
N SER A 260 1.49 -7.15 5.95
CA SER A 260 0.53 -8.13 6.48
C SER A 260 1.02 -9.56 6.38
N GLY A 261 2.10 -9.83 5.61
CA GLY A 261 2.53 -11.19 5.32
C GLY A 261 1.53 -11.97 4.47
N VAL A 262 0.52 -11.28 3.92
CA VAL A 262 -0.49 -11.85 3.05
C VAL A 262 -0.40 -11.13 1.69
N MET A 263 -0.42 -11.88 0.59
CA MET A 263 -0.59 -11.33 -0.75
C MET A 263 -1.90 -11.86 -1.33
N MET A 264 -2.93 -11.02 -1.44
CA MET A 264 -4.29 -11.45 -1.78
C MET A 264 -4.77 -12.60 -0.89
N THR A 265 -4.60 -13.85 -1.33
CA THR A 265 -5.03 -15.06 -0.62
C THR A 265 -3.88 -15.86 -0.03
N PHE A 266 -2.66 -15.64 -0.48
CA PHE A 266 -1.51 -16.37 0.03
C PHE A 266 -1.10 -15.79 1.37
N SER A 267 -1.17 -16.60 2.43
CA SER A 267 -0.58 -16.28 3.73
C SER A 267 0.82 -16.87 3.78
N PHE A 268 1.81 -16.01 4.04
CA PHE A 268 3.21 -16.39 4.15
C PHE A 268 3.74 -16.04 5.54
N LYS A 269 4.61 -16.89 6.07
CA LYS A 269 5.44 -16.48 7.21
C LYS A 269 6.32 -15.33 6.77
N ARG A 270 6.40 -14.29 7.60
CA ARG A 270 7.14 -13.06 7.31
C ARG A 270 8.65 -13.32 7.34
N ASN A 271 9.16 -14.04 6.34
CA ASN A 271 10.56 -14.40 6.22
C ASN A 271 11.30 -13.41 5.32
N TRP A 272 12.63 -13.42 5.39
CA TRP A 272 13.46 -12.47 4.67
C TRP A 272 13.32 -12.56 3.14
N ILE A 273 13.04 -13.76 2.62
CA ILE A 273 12.76 -13.99 1.20
C ILE A 273 11.49 -13.24 0.77
N PHE A 274 10.38 -13.40 1.51
CA PHE A 274 9.12 -12.73 1.19
C PHE A 274 9.22 -11.22 1.35
N PHE A 275 10.03 -10.76 2.28
CA PHE A 275 10.36 -9.34 2.39
C PHE A 275 11.07 -8.84 1.13
N LEU A 276 12.09 -9.54 0.63
CA LEU A 276 12.78 -9.17 -0.61
C LEU A 276 11.84 -9.20 -1.82
N VAL A 277 11.01 -10.24 -1.94
CA VAL A 277 9.99 -10.34 -3.00
C VAL A 277 9.04 -9.16 -2.96
N GLY A 278 8.55 -8.78 -1.78
CA GLY A 278 7.70 -7.60 -1.61
C GLY A 278 8.38 -6.30 -2.03
N MET A 279 9.66 -6.12 -1.68
CA MET A 279 10.46 -4.98 -2.14
C MET A 279 10.60 -4.95 -3.66
N VAL A 280 10.88 -6.10 -4.30
CA VAL A 280 10.95 -6.21 -5.76
C VAL A 280 9.62 -5.81 -6.41
N PHE A 281 8.49 -6.26 -5.85
CA PHE A 281 7.17 -5.89 -6.39
C PHE A 281 6.93 -4.38 -6.26
N VAL A 282 7.27 -3.77 -5.12
CA VAL A 282 7.15 -2.31 -4.96
C VAL A 282 8.04 -1.58 -5.97
N ALA A 283 9.28 -2.02 -6.19
CA ALA A 283 10.19 -1.39 -7.14
C ALA A 283 9.71 -1.53 -8.61
N VAL A 284 9.36 -2.75 -9.02
CA VAL A 284 8.86 -3.04 -10.38
C VAL A 284 7.54 -2.33 -10.65
N GLY A 285 6.63 -2.33 -9.67
CA GLY A 285 5.35 -1.63 -9.79
C GLY A 285 5.53 -0.10 -9.88
N ALA A 286 6.42 0.47 -9.06
CA ALA A 286 6.75 1.90 -9.14
C ALA A 286 7.37 2.25 -10.50
N PHE A 287 8.31 1.43 -10.99
CA PHE A 287 8.90 1.61 -12.32
C PHE A 287 7.85 1.56 -13.43
N ALA A 288 6.93 0.59 -13.40
CA ALA A 288 5.82 0.47 -14.36
C ALA A 288 4.89 1.69 -14.36
N ILE A 289 4.71 2.34 -13.21
CA ILE A 289 3.90 3.56 -13.11
C ILE A 289 4.64 4.75 -13.71
N ILE A 290 5.94 4.89 -13.45
CA ILE A 290 6.71 6.07 -13.86
C ILE A 290 7.04 6.03 -15.36
N VAL A 291 7.41 4.86 -15.88
CA VAL A 291 7.86 4.67 -17.26
C VAL A 291 6.77 3.92 -18.03
N PRO A 292 5.87 4.65 -18.72
CA PRO A 292 4.75 4.02 -19.40
C PRO A 292 5.24 3.10 -20.54
N ASP A 293 4.46 2.04 -20.76
CA ASP A 293 4.46 1.16 -21.92
C ASP A 293 5.75 0.34 -22.13
N THR A 294 6.58 0.21 -21.09
CA THR A 294 7.84 -0.55 -21.16
C THR A 294 7.72 -2.00 -20.72
N ILE A 295 7.01 -2.28 -19.63
CA ILE A 295 6.94 -3.63 -19.02
C ILE A 295 5.52 -4.16 -18.89
N VAL A 296 4.56 -3.56 -19.60
CA VAL A 296 3.13 -3.83 -19.44
C VAL A 296 2.76 -5.27 -19.78
N GLU A 297 3.22 -5.77 -20.92
CA GLU A 297 2.93 -7.14 -21.37
C GLU A 297 3.38 -8.16 -20.34
N PHE A 298 4.61 -8.01 -19.82
CA PHE A 298 5.12 -8.86 -18.76
C PHE A 298 4.27 -8.76 -17.49
N LEU A 299 3.83 -7.55 -17.14
CA LEU A 299 3.01 -7.32 -15.95
C LEU A 299 1.63 -7.97 -16.08
N VAL A 300 1.00 -7.87 -17.26
CA VAL A 300 -0.29 -8.50 -17.55
C VAL A 300 -0.19 -10.02 -17.46
N ILE A 301 0.84 -10.62 -18.06
CA ILE A 301 1.10 -12.07 -17.96
C ILE A 301 1.31 -12.47 -16.51
N PHE A 302 2.17 -11.74 -15.79
CA PHE A 302 2.48 -12.02 -14.39
C PHE A 302 1.22 -11.95 -13.51
N ILE A 303 0.43 -10.87 -13.63
CA ILE A 303 -0.79 -10.68 -12.85
C ILE A 303 -1.83 -11.75 -13.20
N GLY A 304 -1.99 -12.08 -14.49
CA GLY A 304 -2.92 -13.11 -14.95
C GLY A 304 -2.60 -14.48 -14.36
N VAL A 305 -1.33 -14.89 -14.44
CA VAL A 305 -0.84 -16.14 -13.83
C VAL A 305 -1.01 -16.11 -12.31
N PHE A 306 -0.63 -15.00 -11.66
CA PHE A 306 -0.71 -14.84 -10.21
C PHE A 306 -2.16 -14.93 -9.71
N LEU A 307 -3.12 -14.35 -10.42
CA LEU A 307 -4.55 -14.41 -10.12
C LEU A 307 -5.09 -15.84 -10.18
N ILE A 308 -4.73 -16.60 -11.22
CA ILE A 308 -5.14 -18.00 -11.35
C ILE A 308 -4.59 -18.84 -10.19
N PHE A 309 -3.30 -18.72 -9.89
CA PHE A 309 -2.69 -19.45 -8.77
C PHE A 309 -3.29 -19.04 -7.43
N ALA A 310 -3.56 -17.76 -7.20
CA ALA A 310 -4.22 -17.28 -5.98
C ALA A 310 -5.62 -17.87 -5.81
N GLY A 311 -6.41 -17.89 -6.88
CA GLY A 311 -7.74 -18.51 -6.88
C GLY A 311 -7.70 -20.01 -6.60
N LEU A 312 -6.80 -20.74 -7.27
CA LEU A 312 -6.62 -22.19 -7.05
C LEU A 312 -6.15 -22.49 -5.62
N TYR A 313 -5.24 -21.68 -5.09
CA TYR A 313 -4.76 -21.82 -3.71
C TYR A 313 -5.88 -21.59 -2.68
N LEU A 314 -6.67 -20.52 -2.84
CA LEU A 314 -7.85 -20.28 -2.00
C LEU A 314 -8.81 -21.47 -2.05
N LEU A 315 -9.12 -21.96 -3.25
CA LEU A 315 -9.99 -23.12 -3.43
C LEU A 315 -9.46 -24.36 -2.68
N SER A 316 -8.16 -24.64 -2.79
CA SER A 316 -7.54 -25.75 -2.08
C SER A 316 -7.63 -25.60 -0.56
N THR A 317 -7.57 -24.37 -0.06
CA THR A 317 -7.66 -24.05 1.37
C THR A 317 -9.10 -24.19 1.87
N LEU A 318 -10.09 -23.89 1.04
CA LEU A 318 -11.51 -24.05 1.38
C LEU A 318 -11.94 -25.54 1.41
N ILE A 319 -11.34 -26.39 0.58
CA ILE A 319 -11.70 -27.81 0.47
C ILE A 319 -10.95 -28.68 1.51
N ARG A 320 -9.74 -28.27 1.92
CA ARG A 320 -8.94 -29.07 2.87
C ARG A 320 -9.63 -29.14 4.23
N PRO A 321 -9.79 -30.35 4.81
CA PRO A 321 -10.37 -30.49 6.14
C PRO A 321 -9.46 -29.79 7.16
N LYS A 322 -10.02 -28.84 7.93
CA LYS A 322 -9.30 -28.25 9.07
C LYS A 322 -8.94 -29.38 10.05
N PRO A 323 -7.71 -29.38 10.60
CA PRO A 323 -7.35 -30.32 11.66
C PRO A 323 -8.35 -30.18 12.81
N LYS A 324 -8.79 -31.32 13.34
CA LYS A 324 -9.79 -31.40 14.40
C LYS A 324 -9.27 -30.62 15.62
N SER A 325 -9.87 -29.48 15.93
CA SER A 325 -9.55 -28.72 17.14
C SER A 325 -9.83 -29.58 18.37
N GLU A 326 -8.94 -29.54 19.37
CA GLU A 326 -9.10 -30.25 20.64
C GLU A 326 -10.23 -29.67 21.51
N ASP A 327 -10.72 -28.47 21.19
CA ASP A 327 -11.87 -27.86 21.85
C ASP A 327 -13.19 -28.53 21.42
N PRO A 328 -14.13 -28.79 22.35
CA PRO A 328 -15.42 -29.36 22.02
C PRO A 328 -16.11 -28.48 21.01
N ALA A 329 -16.40 -29.03 19.83
CA ALA A 329 -17.04 -28.33 18.73
C ALA A 329 -18.31 -27.62 19.21
N LYS A 330 -18.23 -26.29 19.36
CA LYS A 330 -19.38 -25.47 19.68
C LYS A 330 -20.43 -25.75 18.61
N LYS A 331 -21.59 -26.28 19.02
CA LYS A 331 -22.68 -26.67 18.12
C LYS A 331 -23.10 -25.40 17.37
N LEU A 332 -22.74 -25.29 16.08
CA LEU A 332 -23.11 -24.13 15.26
C LEU A 332 -24.63 -24.17 15.07
N GLU A 333 -25.35 -23.26 15.74
CA GLU A 333 -26.80 -23.18 15.66
C GLU A 333 -27.26 -22.16 14.61
N GLY A 334 -28.21 -22.57 13.76
CA GLY A 334 -29.02 -21.73 12.87
C GLY A 334 -28.30 -20.56 12.20
N LYS A 335 -28.42 -19.35 12.78
CA LYS A 335 -27.87 -18.10 12.24
C LYS A 335 -26.34 -18.12 12.07
N ASP A 336 -25.62 -18.86 12.91
CA ASP A 336 -24.16 -18.93 12.85
C ASP A 336 -23.70 -19.90 11.74
N LEU A 337 -24.48 -20.95 11.46
CA LEU A 337 -24.28 -21.82 10.30
C LEU A 337 -24.53 -21.07 8.98
N LEU A 338 -25.57 -20.22 8.94
CA LEU A 338 -25.86 -19.38 7.79
C LEU A 338 -24.74 -18.35 7.53
N LEU A 339 -24.19 -17.73 8.57
CA LEU A 339 -23.05 -16.80 8.45
C LEU A 339 -21.81 -17.48 7.86
N VAL A 340 -21.48 -18.69 8.31
CA VAL A 340 -20.36 -19.48 7.76
C VAL A 340 -20.63 -19.91 6.32
N LEU A 341 -21.86 -20.29 5.98
CA LEU A 341 -22.25 -20.63 4.60
C LEU A 341 -22.12 -19.42 3.66
N VAL A 342 -22.58 -18.25 4.09
CA VAL A 342 -22.43 -16.99 3.34
C VAL A 342 -20.95 -16.65 3.16
N LEU A 343 -20.13 -16.79 4.21
CA LEU A 343 -18.68 -16.57 4.12
C LEU A 343 -18.03 -17.50 3.08
N LEU A 344 -18.38 -18.78 3.10
CA LEU A 344 -17.89 -19.77 2.14
C LEU A 344 -18.33 -19.44 0.71
N ALA A 345 -19.60 -19.06 0.52
CA ALA A 345 -20.13 -18.67 -0.79
C ALA A 345 -19.41 -17.43 -1.35
N LEU A 346 -19.18 -16.40 -0.52
CA LEU A 346 -18.44 -15.19 -0.90
C LEU A 346 -16.98 -15.52 -1.27
N ALA A 347 -16.31 -16.39 -0.49
CA ALA A 347 -14.95 -16.82 -0.78
C ALA A 347 -14.86 -17.60 -2.09
N LEU A 348 -15.83 -18.49 -2.35
CA LEU A 348 -15.90 -19.25 -3.61
C LEU A 348 -16.18 -18.35 -4.81
N LEU A 349 -17.00 -17.31 -4.64
CA LEU A 349 -17.24 -16.33 -5.69
C LEU A 349 -15.98 -15.51 -5.99
N ILE A 350 -15.18 -15.16 -4.98
CA ILE A 350 -13.86 -14.53 -5.17
C ILE A 350 -12.92 -15.45 -5.95
N VAL A 351 -12.88 -16.76 -5.66
CA VAL A 351 -12.10 -17.73 -6.44
C VAL A 351 -12.46 -17.65 -7.93
N ILE A 352 -13.76 -17.68 -8.22
CA ILE A 352 -14.27 -17.63 -9.60
C ILE A 352 -13.84 -16.33 -10.26
N MET A 353 -14.01 -15.18 -9.59
CA MET A 353 -13.61 -13.88 -10.13
C MET A 353 -12.10 -13.77 -10.37
N MET A 354 -11.27 -14.28 -9.47
CA MET A 354 -9.81 -14.31 -9.63
C MET A 354 -9.40 -15.12 -10.86
N ILE A 355 -9.91 -16.34 -11.00
CA ILE A 355 -9.57 -17.21 -12.13
C ILE A 355 -10.07 -16.58 -13.44
N LEU A 356 -11.31 -16.09 -13.46
CA LEU A 356 -11.89 -15.49 -14.68
C LEU A 356 -11.12 -14.24 -15.11
N LEU A 357 -10.78 -13.35 -14.15
CA LEU A 357 -9.95 -12.18 -14.43
C LEU A 357 -8.55 -12.58 -14.90
N GLY A 358 -7.93 -13.55 -14.25
CA GLY A 358 -6.59 -14.01 -14.60
C GLY A 358 -6.51 -14.65 -16.00
N VAL A 359 -7.48 -15.50 -16.34
CA VAL A 359 -7.57 -16.09 -17.68
C VAL A 359 -7.88 -15.02 -18.73
N SER A 360 -8.75 -14.03 -18.43
CA SER A 360 -9.04 -12.92 -19.35
C SER A 360 -7.84 -12.04 -19.67
N MET A 361 -6.84 -11.98 -18.78
CA MET A 361 -5.57 -11.29 -19.02
C MET A 361 -4.58 -12.09 -19.88
N LEU A 362 -4.68 -13.42 -19.90
CA LEU A 362 -3.77 -14.30 -20.66
C LEU A 362 -4.27 -14.63 -22.07
N ILE A 363 -5.59 -14.63 -22.26
CA ILE A 363 -6.22 -14.94 -23.55
C ILE A 363 -6.95 -13.70 -24.02
N GLU A 364 -6.35 -13.00 -24.98
CA GLU A 364 -6.96 -11.84 -25.63
C GLU A 364 -8.32 -12.22 -26.23
N ASN A 365 -9.30 -11.33 -26.07
CA ASN A 365 -10.67 -11.49 -26.59
C ASN A 365 -11.46 -12.71 -26.06
N LEU A 366 -11.00 -13.43 -25.03
CA LEU A 366 -11.79 -14.50 -24.42
C LEU A 366 -13.09 -13.97 -23.80
N VAL A 367 -12.98 -12.81 -23.15
CA VAL A 367 -14.08 -12.13 -22.46
C VAL A 367 -14.22 -10.75 -23.10
N PRO A 368 -15.38 -10.39 -23.70
CA PRO A 368 -15.57 -9.07 -24.25
C PRO A 368 -15.34 -7.99 -23.18
N GLY A 369 -14.77 -6.85 -23.55
CA GLY A 369 -14.35 -5.82 -22.61
C GLY A 369 -15.43 -5.42 -21.58
N ILE A 370 -16.69 -5.34 -22.01
CA ILE A 370 -17.85 -5.04 -21.14
C ILE A 370 -18.01 -6.04 -19.99
N PHE A 371 -17.69 -7.32 -20.19
CA PHE A 371 -17.79 -8.33 -19.14
C PHE A 371 -16.62 -8.23 -18.15
N ILE A 372 -15.44 -7.78 -18.58
CA ILE A 372 -14.32 -7.49 -17.68
C ILE A 372 -14.72 -6.40 -16.67
N VAL A 373 -15.47 -5.39 -17.11
CA VAL A 373 -16.06 -4.37 -16.23
C VAL A 373 -16.89 -5.02 -15.12
N ILE A 374 -17.84 -5.87 -15.52
CA ILE A 374 -18.77 -6.52 -14.60
C ILE A 374 -17.99 -7.39 -13.60
N ILE A 375 -17.01 -8.16 -14.08
CA ILE A 375 -16.15 -9.01 -13.24
C ILE A 375 -15.42 -8.17 -12.20
N LEU A 376 -14.80 -7.05 -12.58
CA LEU A 376 -14.05 -6.18 -11.68
C LEU A 376 -14.93 -5.52 -10.62
N VAL A 377 -16.08 -4.96 -11.02
CA VAL A 377 -17.04 -4.34 -10.10
C VAL A 377 -17.60 -5.38 -9.13
N CYS A 378 -18.01 -6.55 -9.62
CA CYS A 378 -18.45 -7.65 -8.78
C CYS A 378 -17.36 -8.06 -7.81
N PHE A 379 -16.13 -8.29 -8.28
CA PHE A 379 -15.00 -8.66 -7.42
C PHE A 379 -14.83 -7.63 -6.29
N GLY A 380 -14.75 -6.33 -6.60
CA GLY A 380 -14.65 -5.29 -5.59
C GLY A 380 -15.77 -5.36 -4.53
N LEU A 381 -17.03 -5.47 -4.96
CA LEU A 381 -18.19 -5.56 -4.06
C LEU A 381 -18.18 -6.83 -3.19
N ILE A 382 -17.84 -7.97 -3.77
CA ILE A 382 -17.77 -9.26 -3.05
C ILE A 382 -16.65 -9.22 -2.02
N GLN A 383 -15.51 -8.59 -2.33
CA GLN A 383 -14.40 -8.40 -1.39
C GLN A 383 -14.85 -7.59 -0.17
N PHE A 384 -15.61 -6.50 -0.37
CA PHE A 384 -16.17 -5.74 0.74
C PHE A 384 -17.19 -6.55 1.56
N ALA A 385 -18.07 -7.29 0.89
CA ALA A 385 -19.03 -8.17 1.56
C ALA A 385 -18.33 -9.26 2.39
N LEU A 386 -17.26 -9.86 1.85
CA LEU A 386 -16.46 -10.86 2.55
C LEU A 386 -15.86 -10.27 3.83
N LEU A 387 -15.20 -9.11 3.73
CA LEU A 387 -14.58 -8.44 4.88
C LEU A 387 -15.63 -8.05 5.94
N TYR A 388 -16.80 -7.60 5.51
CA TYR A 388 -17.91 -7.28 6.42
C TYR A 388 -18.38 -8.53 7.18
N VAL A 389 -18.65 -9.63 6.48
CA VAL A 389 -19.08 -10.89 7.08
C VAL A 389 -17.99 -11.47 8.00
N GLN A 390 -16.72 -11.44 7.59
CA GLN A 390 -15.59 -11.84 8.43
C GLN A 390 -15.56 -11.05 9.74
N SER A 391 -15.73 -9.73 9.68
CA SER A 391 -15.75 -8.90 10.89
C SER A 391 -16.88 -9.25 11.86
N ILE A 392 -18.04 -9.72 11.36
CA ILE A 392 -19.16 -10.19 12.19
C ILE A 392 -18.84 -11.55 12.81
N VAL A 393 -18.26 -12.46 12.02
CA VAL A 393 -17.90 -13.82 12.43
C VAL A 393 -16.81 -13.78 13.52
N GLU A 394 -15.80 -12.90 13.36
CA GLU A 394 -14.74 -12.68 14.36
C GLU A 394 -15.29 -12.12 15.66
N ARG A 395 -16.17 -11.09 15.61
CA ARG A 395 -16.82 -10.54 16.82
C ARG A 395 -17.64 -11.56 17.58
N LYS A 396 -18.16 -12.58 16.90
CA LYS A 396 -18.93 -13.67 17.50
C LYS A 396 -18.07 -14.86 17.95
N HIS A 397 -16.74 -14.81 17.79
CA HIS A 397 -15.81 -15.91 18.07
C HIS A 397 -16.24 -17.24 17.42
N LEU A 398 -16.73 -17.18 16.18
CA LEU A 398 -17.21 -18.36 15.44
C LEU A 398 -16.12 -19.05 14.63
N LEU A 399 -14.95 -18.41 14.49
CA LEU A 399 -13.74 -19.00 13.92
C LEU A 399 -12.69 -19.05 15.03
N GLY A 400 -12.35 -20.27 15.45
CA GLY A 400 -11.13 -20.58 16.21
C GLY A 400 -9.94 -20.74 15.28
#